data_AF-A0A7C1Z7R9-F1
#
_entry.id   AF-A0A7C1Z7R9-F1
#
_cell.length_a   1.000
_cell.length_b   1.000
_cell.length_c   1.000
_cell.angle_alpha   90.00
_cell.angle_beta   90.00
_cell.angle_gamma   90.00
#
_symmetry.space_group_name_H-M   'P 1'
#
loop_
_entity.id
_entity.type
_entity.pdbx_description
1 polymer ?
#
loop_
_entity_poly.entity_id
_entity_poly.type
_entity_poly.pdbx_seq_one_letter_code
_entity_poly.pdbx_strand_id
1 'polypeptide(L)'
;MRSALARGLALSVGCASGADALVLSSALAVSPASVSLFCVGSSTGAGFWSGSASLSLLRSAAPAGAAVSWWAGGVSSLPLRARLIRRSKSALSGCSCAVFFLASASSHGSLAVAARAARAGLPVFAFSLGFSGPPSALPALSGLGGWSFFSLGVWAWQPAQAVLF
;
A
#
# COMPACT_ATOMS: atom_id res chain seq x y z
N MET A 1 2.75 -3.97 -12.36
CA MET A 1 4.00 -3.62 -11.64
C MET A 1 5.22 -3.58 -12.54
N ARG A 2 5.59 -4.67 -13.22
CA ARG A 2 6.75 -4.70 -14.14
C ARG A 2 6.74 -3.59 -15.20
N SER A 3 5.58 -3.33 -15.82
CA SER A 3 5.41 -2.22 -16.77
C SER A 3 5.64 -0.84 -16.14
N ALA A 4 5.28 -0.63 -14.86
CA ALA A 4 5.55 0.63 -14.16
C ALA A 4 7.07 0.83 -13.96
N LEU A 5 7.77 -0.21 -13.50
CA LEU A 5 9.23 -0.20 -13.35
C LEU A 5 9.95 0.00 -14.69
N ALA A 6 9.49 -0.66 -15.75
CA ALA A 6 10.05 -0.49 -17.10
C ALA A 6 9.89 0.94 -17.64
N ARG A 7 8.93 1.72 -17.11
CA ARG A 7 8.73 3.14 -17.41
C ARG A 7 9.49 4.07 -16.46
N GLY A 8 10.39 3.53 -15.62
CA GLY A 8 11.20 4.30 -14.68
C GLY A 8 10.47 4.75 -13.42
N LEU A 9 9.29 4.18 -13.12
CA LEU A 9 8.58 4.49 -11.88
C LEU A 9 9.20 3.74 -10.69
N ALA A 10 9.19 4.38 -9.52
CA ALA A 10 9.61 3.77 -8.25
C ALA A 10 8.41 3.25 -7.44
N LEU A 11 8.67 2.31 -6.53
CA LEU A 11 7.65 1.60 -5.75
C LEU A 11 7.92 1.68 -4.26
N SER A 12 6.92 2.10 -3.49
CA SER A 12 6.91 2.00 -2.04
C SER A 12 5.99 0.86 -1.60
N VAL A 13 6.52 -0.11 -0.84
CA VAL A 13 5.79 -1.35 -0.49
C VAL A 13 5.74 -1.55 1.02
N GLY A 14 4.56 -1.87 1.54
CA GLY A 14 4.33 -2.05 2.97
C GLY A 14 4.85 -3.36 3.56
N CYS A 15 5.18 -4.36 2.74
CA CYS A 15 5.70 -5.65 3.20
C CYS A 15 4.68 -6.50 4.01
N ALA A 16 3.39 -6.37 3.73
CA ALA A 16 2.39 -7.35 4.19
C ALA A 16 2.52 -8.68 3.42
N SER A 17 1.96 -9.76 3.95
CA SER A 17 1.76 -10.99 3.17
C SER A 17 0.72 -10.77 2.06
N GLY A 18 0.71 -11.66 1.06
CA GLY A 18 -0.20 -11.54 -0.08
C GLY A 18 0.30 -10.56 -1.14
N ALA A 19 -0.53 -9.58 -1.50
CA ALA A 19 -0.27 -8.70 -2.66
C ALA A 19 1.07 -7.94 -2.56
N ASP A 20 1.41 -7.41 -1.38
CA ASP A 20 2.69 -6.74 -1.13
C ASP A 20 3.88 -7.68 -1.40
N ALA A 21 3.82 -8.94 -0.95
CA ALA A 21 4.87 -9.92 -1.16
C ALA A 21 5.00 -10.32 -2.65
N LEU A 22 3.89 -10.46 -3.37
CA LEU A 22 3.88 -10.73 -4.81
C LEU A 22 4.44 -9.56 -5.62
N VAL A 23 4.03 -8.34 -5.29
CA VAL A 23 4.56 -7.10 -5.86
C VAL A 23 6.07 -7.01 -5.63
N LEU A 24 6.51 -7.24 -4.40
CA LEU A 24 7.92 -7.16 -4.02
C LEU A 24 8.75 -8.19 -4.79
N SER A 25 8.34 -9.46 -4.80
CA SER A 25 9.03 -10.53 -5.54
C SER A 25 9.18 -10.19 -7.03
N SER A 26 8.10 -9.70 -7.65
CA SER A 26 8.11 -9.30 -9.07
C SER A 26 8.96 -8.05 -9.33
N ALA A 27 8.98 -7.10 -8.39
CA ALA A 27 9.72 -5.85 -8.53
C ALA A 27 11.24 -6.02 -8.35
N LEU A 28 11.65 -6.83 -7.36
CA LEU A 28 13.05 -7.17 -7.14
C LEU A 28 13.65 -7.95 -8.33
N ALA A 29 12.84 -8.70 -9.08
CA ALA A 29 13.32 -9.37 -10.29
C ALA A 29 13.58 -8.42 -11.48
N VAL A 30 13.11 -7.16 -11.42
CA VAL A 30 13.16 -6.22 -12.56
C VAL A 30 14.04 -5.02 -12.27
N SER A 31 13.81 -4.32 -11.15
CA SER A 31 14.55 -3.11 -10.80
C SER A 31 14.57 -2.88 -9.29
N PRO A 32 15.39 -3.62 -8.53
CA PRO A 32 15.48 -3.48 -7.08
C PRO A 32 15.75 -2.06 -6.60
N ALA A 33 16.63 -1.32 -7.30
CA ALA A 33 16.99 0.05 -6.95
C ALA A 33 15.80 1.03 -6.98
N SER A 34 14.74 0.67 -7.70
CA SER A 34 13.49 1.43 -7.77
C SER A 34 12.47 1.03 -6.70
N VAL A 35 12.85 0.20 -5.71
CA VAL A 35 11.94 -0.32 -4.68
C VAL A 35 12.37 0.16 -3.29
N SER A 36 11.39 0.70 -2.55
CA SER A 36 11.51 1.08 -1.14
C SER A 36 10.56 0.25 -0.29
N LEU A 37 11.10 -0.47 0.69
CA LEU A 37 10.37 -1.33 1.60
C LEU A 37 10.15 -0.61 2.92
N PHE A 38 8.92 -0.60 3.41
CA PHE A 38 8.55 -0.02 4.70
C PHE A 38 8.14 -1.14 5.65
N CYS A 39 9.12 -1.73 6.31
CA CYS A 39 8.91 -2.86 7.20
C CYS A 39 8.37 -2.40 8.56
N VAL A 40 7.37 -3.11 9.08
CA VAL A 40 6.78 -2.83 10.39
C VAL A 40 7.64 -3.32 11.56
N GLY A 41 8.55 -4.26 11.28
CA GLY A 41 9.47 -4.86 12.23
C GLY A 41 10.93 -4.61 11.86
N SER A 42 11.82 -5.28 12.57
CA SER A 42 13.28 -5.22 12.41
C SER A 42 13.82 -6.27 11.44
N SER A 43 15.07 -6.11 11.04
CA SER A 43 15.80 -7.13 10.26
C SER A 43 15.94 -8.47 10.99
N THR A 44 15.83 -8.53 12.33
CA THR A 44 15.90 -9.78 13.09
C THR A 44 14.57 -10.54 13.15
N GLY A 45 13.47 -9.93 12.68
CA GLY A 45 12.13 -10.50 12.76
C GLY A 45 11.28 -9.91 13.88
N ALA A 46 11.89 -9.17 14.82
CA ALA A 46 11.14 -8.55 15.91
C ALA A 46 10.09 -7.56 15.39
N GLY A 47 8.88 -7.63 15.92
CA GLY A 47 7.78 -6.72 15.60
C GLY A 47 6.90 -7.12 14.41
N PHE A 48 7.23 -8.16 13.66
CA PHE A 48 6.35 -8.74 12.65
C PHE A 48 5.22 -9.58 13.28
N TRP A 49 4.18 -9.88 12.49
CA TRP A 49 3.09 -10.80 12.84
C TRP A 49 2.74 -11.69 11.64
N SER A 50 1.77 -12.60 11.80
CA SER A 50 1.35 -13.58 10.79
C SER A 50 0.93 -13.00 9.42
N GLY A 51 0.58 -11.72 9.34
CA GLY A 51 0.24 -11.02 8.11
C GLY A 51 1.40 -10.26 7.46
N SER A 52 2.64 -10.58 7.83
CA SER A 52 3.85 -9.97 7.27
C SER A 52 4.41 -10.84 6.15
N ALA A 53 5.04 -10.24 5.14
CA ALA A 53 5.83 -10.98 4.16
C ALA A 53 6.94 -11.78 4.84
N SER A 54 7.43 -12.84 4.19
CA SER A 54 8.47 -13.69 4.77
C SER A 54 9.74 -12.88 5.07
N LEU A 55 10.33 -13.10 6.23
CA LEU A 55 11.54 -12.38 6.64
C LEU A 55 12.71 -12.63 5.68
N SER A 56 12.77 -13.80 5.05
CA SER A 56 13.77 -14.13 4.03
C SER A 56 13.63 -13.24 2.79
N LEU A 57 12.41 -13.01 2.29
CA LEU A 57 12.16 -12.10 1.16
C LEU A 57 12.52 -10.66 1.51
N LEU A 58 12.20 -10.21 2.73
CA LEU A 58 12.51 -8.84 3.15
C LEU A 58 14.02 -8.62 3.32
N ARG A 59 14.74 -9.63 3.84
CA ARG A 59 16.20 -9.58 3.99
C ARG A 59 16.93 -9.63 2.66
N SER A 60 16.40 -10.33 1.65
CA SER A 60 17.04 -10.38 0.33
C SER A 60 16.93 -9.07 -0.44
N ALA A 61 15.99 -8.20 -0.09
CA ALA A 61 15.74 -6.94 -0.80
C ALA A 61 16.93 -5.95 -0.72
N ALA A 62 17.53 -5.78 0.46
CA ALA A 62 18.65 -4.84 0.62
C ALA A 62 19.91 -5.26 -0.17
N PRO A 63 20.40 -6.51 -0.08
CA PRO A 63 21.47 -7.00 -0.95
C PRO A 63 21.16 -6.94 -2.44
N ALA A 64 19.87 -7.05 -2.82
CA ALA A 64 19.45 -6.88 -4.21
C ALA A 64 19.50 -5.42 -4.69
N GLY A 65 19.67 -4.45 -3.80
CA GLY A 65 19.76 -3.02 -4.11
C GLY A 65 18.52 -2.19 -3.77
N ALA A 66 17.51 -2.77 -3.12
CA ALA A 66 16.33 -2.03 -2.66
C ALA A 66 16.61 -1.24 -1.37
N ALA A 67 15.95 -0.09 -1.21
CA ALA A 67 15.96 0.65 0.05
C ALA A 67 15.03 -0.04 1.06
N VAL A 68 15.50 -0.25 2.30
CA VAL A 68 14.69 -0.91 3.35
C VAL A 68 14.65 -0.06 4.61
N SER A 69 13.44 0.37 4.96
CA SER A 69 13.13 1.07 6.21
C SER A 69 12.57 0.10 7.23
N TRP A 70 13.42 -0.36 8.16
CA TRP A 70 12.99 -1.15 9.31
C TRP A 70 12.29 -0.27 10.34
N TRP A 71 11.34 -0.85 11.09
CA TRP A 71 10.52 -0.10 12.06
C TRP A 71 9.86 1.16 11.48
N ALA A 72 9.45 1.12 10.21
CA ALA A 72 8.82 2.26 9.52
C ALA A 72 7.50 2.73 10.18
N GLY A 73 6.93 1.91 11.07
CA GLY A 73 5.76 2.23 11.90
C GLY A 73 6.07 2.74 13.31
N GLY A 74 7.35 2.81 13.69
CA GLY A 74 7.81 3.08 15.05
C GLY A 74 8.14 1.80 15.85
N VAL A 75 8.70 2.02 17.05
CA VAL A 75 9.28 0.99 17.93
C VAL A 75 8.27 0.00 18.52
N SER A 76 8.75 -1.13 19.02
CA SER A 76 7.95 -2.26 19.55
C SER A 76 7.02 -1.90 20.72
N SER A 77 7.31 -0.84 21.48
CA SER A 77 6.44 -0.39 22.58
C SER A 77 5.09 0.16 22.09
N LEU A 78 4.96 0.49 20.80
CA LEU A 78 3.70 0.93 20.21
C LEU A 78 2.80 -0.26 19.87
N PRO A 79 1.48 -0.16 20.10
CA PRO A 79 0.53 -1.18 19.69
C PRO A 79 0.65 -1.51 18.20
N LEU A 80 0.54 -2.80 17.86
CA LEU A 80 0.74 -3.27 16.48
C LEU A 80 -0.12 -2.51 15.46
N ARG A 81 -1.40 -2.28 15.79
CA ARG A 81 -2.33 -1.52 14.92
C ARG A 81 -1.82 -0.11 14.64
N ALA A 82 -1.24 0.56 15.63
CA ALA A 82 -0.67 1.89 15.46
C ALA A 82 0.58 1.85 14.57
N ARG A 83 1.46 0.87 14.78
CA ARG A 83 2.65 0.67 13.92
C ARG A 83 2.26 0.41 12.47
N LEU A 84 1.23 -0.41 12.25
CA LEU A 84 0.70 -0.69 10.92
C LEU A 84 0.25 0.56 10.18
N ILE A 85 -0.58 1.38 10.82
CA ILE A 85 -1.06 2.64 10.25
C ILE A 85 0.10 3.57 9.96
N ARG A 86 1.03 3.75 10.91
CA ARG A 86 2.20 4.62 10.75
C ARG A 86 3.10 4.14 9.60
N ARG A 87 3.35 2.85 9.51
CA ARG A 87 4.12 2.24 8.42
C ARG A 87 3.50 2.52 7.05
N SER A 88 2.18 2.37 6.93
CA SER A 88 1.49 2.69 5.69
C SER A 88 1.54 4.18 5.36
N LYS A 89 1.54 5.08 6.36
CA LYS A 89 1.74 6.52 6.14
C LYS A 89 3.14 6.81 5.61
N SER A 90 4.17 6.19 6.18
CA SER A 90 5.54 6.32 5.71
C SER A 90 5.67 5.85 4.25
N ALA A 91 5.04 4.72 3.90
CA ALA A 91 5.04 4.21 2.53
C ALA A 91 4.30 5.09 1.52
N LEU A 92 3.38 5.95 1.95
CA LEU A 92 2.69 6.91 1.07
C LEU A 92 3.48 8.21 0.86
N SER A 93 4.47 8.50 1.71
CA SER A 93 5.19 9.77 1.65
C SER A 93 5.98 9.88 0.35
N GLY A 94 5.76 10.97 -0.39
CA GLY A 94 6.42 11.22 -1.68
C GLY A 94 5.87 10.43 -2.86
N CYS A 95 4.84 9.60 -2.67
CA CYS A 95 4.18 8.87 -3.75
C CYS A 95 3.28 9.78 -4.59
N SER A 96 3.24 9.56 -5.91
CA SER A 96 2.36 10.28 -6.85
C SER A 96 0.98 9.65 -7.02
N CYS A 97 0.81 8.39 -6.61
CA CYS A 97 -0.47 7.69 -6.55
C CYS A 97 -0.42 6.58 -5.50
N ALA A 98 -1.59 6.06 -5.11
CA ALA A 98 -1.72 4.95 -4.19
C ALA A 98 -2.53 3.81 -4.81
N VAL A 99 -2.01 2.59 -4.72
CA VAL A 99 -2.65 1.38 -5.25
C VAL A 99 -2.89 0.40 -4.11
N PHE A 100 -4.11 -0.07 -3.97
CA PHE A 100 -4.54 -1.00 -2.93
C PHE A 100 -5.04 -2.29 -3.55
N PHE A 101 -4.73 -3.41 -2.89
CA PHE A 101 -5.26 -4.72 -3.22
C PHE A 101 -6.16 -5.16 -2.07
N LEU A 102 -7.47 -5.20 -2.31
CA LEU A 102 -8.46 -5.47 -1.29
C LEU A 102 -8.89 -6.93 -1.38
N ALA A 103 -8.92 -7.63 -0.24
CA ALA A 103 -9.41 -9.01 -0.17
C ALA A 103 -10.93 -9.09 0.09
N SER A 104 -11.54 -7.96 0.44
CA SER A 104 -12.98 -7.79 0.61
C SER A 104 -13.36 -6.33 0.40
N ALA A 105 -14.65 -6.08 0.09
CA ALA A 105 -15.16 -4.72 -0.06
C ALA A 105 -14.92 -3.86 1.19
N SER A 106 -14.95 -4.46 2.38
CA SER A 106 -14.79 -3.82 3.69
C SER A 106 -13.39 -4.01 4.29
N SER A 107 -12.32 -4.04 3.48
CA SER A 107 -10.93 -4.16 3.95
C SER A 107 -10.49 -2.93 4.78
N HIS A 108 -10.95 -2.83 6.02
CA HIS A 108 -10.93 -1.63 6.85
C HIS A 108 -9.55 -0.97 6.97
N GLY A 109 -8.50 -1.77 7.16
CA GLY A 109 -7.13 -1.27 7.28
C GLY A 109 -6.65 -0.58 6.01
N SER A 110 -6.83 -1.23 4.85
CA SER A 110 -6.47 -0.67 3.54
C SER A 110 -7.33 0.55 3.20
N LEU A 111 -8.64 0.51 3.47
CA LEU A 111 -9.54 1.63 3.23
C LEU A 111 -9.22 2.85 4.10
N ALA A 112 -8.80 2.67 5.35
CA ALA A 112 -8.36 3.78 6.19
C ALA A 112 -7.09 4.47 5.66
N VAL A 113 -6.18 3.70 5.07
CA VAL A 113 -4.97 4.24 4.42
C VAL A 113 -5.33 4.90 3.09
N ALA A 114 -6.23 4.30 2.29
CA ALA A 114 -6.76 4.88 1.06
C ALA A 114 -7.47 6.22 1.31
N ALA A 115 -8.28 6.31 2.37
CA ALA A 115 -8.92 7.56 2.79
C ALA A 115 -7.89 8.65 3.15
N ARG A 116 -6.73 8.26 3.68
CA ARG A 116 -5.65 9.22 3.92
C ARG A 116 -4.97 9.66 2.63
N ALA A 117 -4.71 8.74 1.69
CA ALA A 117 -4.15 9.09 0.39
C ALA A 117 -5.08 10.03 -0.39
N ALA A 118 -6.38 9.73 -0.42
CA ALA A 118 -7.40 10.59 -1.04
C ALA A 118 -7.46 11.98 -0.40
N ARG A 119 -7.43 12.08 0.94
CA ARG A 119 -7.36 13.39 1.64
C ARG A 119 -6.09 14.17 1.34
N ALA A 120 -5.01 13.50 0.98
CA ALA A 120 -3.77 14.14 0.56
C ALA A 120 -3.78 14.53 -0.93
N GLY A 121 -4.91 14.39 -1.64
CA GLY A 121 -5.04 14.70 -3.06
C GLY A 121 -4.37 13.69 -3.99
N LEU A 122 -3.97 12.53 -3.49
CA LEU A 122 -3.36 11.50 -4.32
C LEU A 122 -4.43 10.73 -5.11
N PRO A 123 -4.19 10.43 -6.39
CA PRO A 123 -4.96 9.42 -7.11
C PRO A 123 -4.94 8.08 -6.37
N VAL A 124 -6.12 7.52 -6.10
CA VAL A 124 -6.29 6.25 -5.37
C VAL A 124 -6.95 5.21 -6.26
N PHE A 125 -6.29 4.07 -6.42
CA PHE A 125 -6.78 2.91 -7.14
C PHE A 125 -6.90 1.70 -6.22
N ALA A 126 -7.94 0.90 -6.40
CA ALA A 126 -8.17 -0.32 -5.63
C ALA A 126 -8.54 -1.50 -6.54
N PHE A 127 -7.82 -2.61 -6.41
CA PHE A 127 -8.14 -3.88 -7.04
C PHE A 127 -9.01 -4.71 -6.11
N SER A 128 -10.17 -5.17 -6.59
CA SER A 128 -11.01 -6.14 -5.89
C SER A 128 -10.48 -7.56 -6.14
N LEU A 129 -9.91 -8.20 -5.12
CA LEU A 129 -9.38 -9.56 -5.21
C LEU A 129 -10.33 -10.54 -4.52
N GLY A 130 -10.96 -11.42 -5.29
CA GLY A 130 -11.86 -12.46 -4.77
C GLY A 130 -13.26 -11.98 -4.39
N PHE A 131 -13.64 -10.76 -4.76
CA PHE A 131 -15.01 -10.26 -4.62
C PHE A 131 -15.40 -9.38 -5.82
N SER A 132 -16.70 -9.23 -6.04
CA SER A 132 -17.28 -8.39 -7.10
C SER A 132 -17.84 -7.08 -6.53
N GLY A 133 -17.95 -6.06 -7.38
CA GLY A 133 -18.51 -4.76 -7.02
C GLY A 133 -17.50 -3.79 -6.40
N PRO A 134 -17.96 -2.55 -6.08
CA PRO A 134 -17.09 -1.50 -5.57
C PRO A 134 -16.60 -1.80 -4.16
N PRO A 135 -15.43 -1.28 -3.77
CA PRO A 135 -15.04 -1.21 -2.37
C PRO A 135 -16.06 -0.40 -1.56
N SER A 136 -16.11 -0.62 -0.25
CA SER A 136 -16.87 0.23 0.65
C SER A 136 -16.34 1.68 0.61
N ALA A 137 -17.21 2.62 0.97
CA ALA A 137 -16.84 4.04 1.05
C ALA A 137 -15.59 4.26 1.91
N LEU A 138 -14.77 5.22 1.51
CA LEU A 138 -13.58 5.58 2.27
C LEU A 138 -13.98 6.19 3.63
N PRO A 139 -13.45 5.68 4.76
CA PRO A 139 -13.78 6.20 6.08
C PRO A 139 -13.53 7.70 6.20
N ALA A 140 -14.47 8.42 6.80
CA ALA A 140 -14.45 9.88 6.95
C ALA A 140 -14.48 10.67 5.63
N LEU A 141 -14.77 10.01 4.50
CA LEU A 141 -14.98 10.62 3.18
C LEU A 141 -16.34 10.27 2.58
N SER A 142 -17.26 9.72 3.38
CA SER A 142 -18.64 9.48 2.96
C SER A 142 -19.27 10.80 2.51
N GLY A 143 -19.82 10.81 1.29
CA GLY A 143 -20.40 12.02 0.68
C GLY A 143 -19.39 12.99 0.06
N LEU A 144 -18.08 12.75 0.20
CA LEU A 144 -17.01 13.57 -0.37
C LEU A 144 -16.38 12.95 -1.63
N GLY A 145 -16.99 11.88 -2.14
CA GLY A 145 -16.55 11.16 -3.32
C GLY A 145 -17.11 9.74 -3.40
N GLY A 146 -16.69 9.00 -4.41
CA GLY A 146 -17.12 7.64 -4.65
C GLY A 146 -16.15 6.85 -5.50
N TRP A 147 -16.37 5.53 -5.58
CA TRP A 147 -15.60 4.65 -6.45
C TRP A 147 -16.22 4.61 -7.86
N SER A 148 -15.42 4.92 -8.87
CA SER A 148 -15.75 4.70 -10.28
C SER A 148 -15.03 3.46 -10.80
N PHE A 149 -15.71 2.60 -11.55
CA PHE A 149 -15.05 1.52 -12.25
C PHE A 149 -14.06 2.09 -13.28
N PHE A 150 -12.82 1.61 -13.26
CA PHE A 150 -11.76 2.06 -14.16
C PHE A 150 -11.50 1.03 -15.26
N SER A 151 -11.05 -0.16 -14.89
CA SER A 151 -10.80 -1.28 -15.83
C SER A 151 -10.47 -2.55 -15.05
N LEU A 152 -10.72 -3.75 -15.58
CA LEU A 152 -10.16 -5.02 -15.07
C LEU A 152 -10.26 -5.21 -13.54
N GLY A 153 -11.43 -4.94 -12.94
CA GLY A 153 -11.62 -5.07 -11.49
C GLY A 153 -10.91 -3.98 -10.66
N VAL A 154 -10.45 -2.91 -11.31
CA VAL A 154 -9.87 -1.73 -10.68
C VAL A 154 -10.93 -0.66 -10.53
N TRP A 155 -10.96 -0.08 -9.33
CA TRP A 155 -11.78 1.06 -8.96
C TRP A 155 -10.87 2.26 -8.72
N ALA A 156 -11.27 3.41 -9.26
CA ALA A 156 -10.63 4.69 -9.00
C ALA A 156 -11.50 5.51 -8.05
N TRP A 157 -10.90 6.12 -7.04
CA TRP A 157 -11.60 7.06 -6.18
C TRP A 157 -11.77 8.40 -6.92
N GLN A 158 -13.00 8.89 -6.99
CA GLN A 158 -13.34 10.20 -7.52
C GLN A 158 -13.77 11.09 -6.37
N PRO A 159 -13.08 12.22 -6.11
CA PRO A 159 -13.61 13.23 -5.19
C PRO A 159 -14.93 13.78 -5.74
N ALA A 160 -15.84 14.17 -4.85
CA ALA A 160 -17.04 14.89 -5.25
C ALA A 160 -16.61 16.17 -5.99
N GLN A 161 -17.19 16.42 -7.17
CA GLN A 161 -16.97 17.68 -7.85
C GLN A 161 -17.51 18.81 -6.96
N ALA A 162 -16.68 19.81 -6.68
CA ALA A 162 -17.17 21.03 -6.09
C ALA A 162 -18.13 21.67 -7.10
N VAL A 163 -19.41 21.79 -6.74
CA VAL A 163 -20.35 22.59 -7.51
C VAL A 163 -19.93 24.04 -7.30
N LEU A 164 -19.19 24.59 -8.26
CA LEU A 164 -18.93 26.02 -8.33
C LEU A 164 -20.24 26.66 -8.78
N PHE A 165 -20.93 27.34 -7.86
CA PHE A 165 -22.03 28.26 -8.14
C PHE A 165 -21.47 29.65 -8.44
#